data_AF-W0J9H8-F1
#
_entry.id   AF-W0J9H8-F1
#
_cell.length_a   1.000
_cell.length_b   1.000
_cell.length_c   1.000
_cell.angle_alpha   90.00
_cell.angle_beta   90.00
_cell.angle_gamma   90.00
#
_symmetry.space_group_name_H-M   'P 1'
#
loop_
_entity.id
_entity.type
_entity.pdbx_description
1 polymer ?
#
loop_
_entity_poly.entity_id
_entity_poly.type
_entity_poly.pdbx_seq_one_letter_code
_entity_poly.pdbx_strand_id
1 'polypeptide(L)'
;MNATCSRSPGPISHRHTMRDLPTFAQRYCQKNNLSPDDFQRVVMARGLYLPARLLRPVIDYMWPRHFDADRDFIQGIAQLRHWHEFQWEANEFTWHPSNKGPARRVFRLRLSVRRLRRLVRNTFEQADPASVRRSEARGELTK
;
A
#
# COMPACT_ATOMS: atom_id res chain seq x y z
N MET A 1 -24.65 8.93 29.38
CA MET A 1 -23.30 8.76 28.79
C MET A 1 -23.45 8.78 27.28
N ASN A 2 -23.22 9.92 26.64
CA ASN A 2 -23.18 10.08 25.18
C ASN A 2 -22.13 11.16 24.89
N ALA A 3 -21.04 10.80 24.21
CA ALA A 3 -20.03 11.76 23.78
C ALA A 3 -20.26 12.10 22.30
N THR A 4 -20.84 13.28 22.06
CA THR A 4 -21.09 13.86 20.75
C THR A 4 -19.80 14.53 20.24
N CYS A 5 -19.29 14.14 19.08
CA CYS A 5 -18.18 14.81 18.42
C CYS A 5 -18.65 16.12 17.77
N SER A 6 -18.43 17.25 18.45
CA SER A 6 -18.45 18.59 17.83
C SER A 6 -17.04 19.16 17.79
N ARG A 7 -16.53 19.50 16.60
CA ARG A 7 -15.47 20.50 16.42
C ARG A 7 -15.67 21.28 15.11
N SER A 8 -15.80 22.60 15.25
CA SER A 8 -15.77 23.59 14.18
C SER A 8 -14.46 23.57 13.37
N PRO A 9 -14.48 23.92 12.08
CA PRO A 9 -13.27 24.17 11.31
C PRO A 9 -12.77 25.61 11.53
N GLY A 10 -11.54 25.75 12.03
CA GLY A 10 -10.77 27.01 12.01
C GLY A 10 -10.12 27.28 10.64
N PRO A 11 -9.47 28.45 10.45
CA PRO A 11 -8.95 28.87 9.14
C PRO A 11 -7.80 28.00 8.65
N ILE A 12 -7.83 27.67 7.36
CA ILE A 12 -6.92 26.74 6.68
C ILE A 12 -5.51 27.35 6.57
N SER A 13 -4.61 26.92 7.45
CA SER A 13 -3.18 27.25 7.38
C SER A 13 -2.46 26.33 6.39
N HIS A 14 -2.02 26.88 5.25
CA HIS A 14 -1.39 26.15 4.14
C HIS A 14 -0.08 25.40 4.48
N ARG A 15 0.53 25.59 5.67
CA ARG A 15 1.75 24.87 6.09
C ARG A 15 1.50 23.53 6.80
N HIS A 16 0.26 23.21 7.17
CA HIS A 16 -0.08 21.94 7.86
C HIS A 16 -0.40 20.77 6.91
N THR A 17 -0.71 21.06 5.66
CA THR A 17 -1.38 20.12 4.74
C THR A 17 -0.58 18.89 4.33
N MET A 18 0.77 18.93 4.32
CA MET A 18 1.56 17.76 3.92
C MET A 18 1.67 16.67 5.00
N ARG A 19 1.58 17.01 6.30
CA ARG A 19 1.56 16.00 7.38
C ARG A 19 0.17 15.38 7.60
N ASP A 20 -0.86 16.03 7.09
CA ASP A 20 -2.26 15.60 7.25
C ASP A 20 -2.73 14.65 6.13
N LEU A 21 -1.98 14.53 5.03
CA LEU A 21 -2.34 13.59 3.96
C LEU A 21 -2.26 12.15 4.46
N PRO A 22 -3.35 11.36 4.38
CA PRO A 22 -3.32 9.99 4.87
C PRO A 22 -2.33 9.16 4.04
N THR A 23 -1.59 8.31 4.74
CA THR A 23 -0.59 7.43 4.13
C THR A 23 -1.25 6.35 3.26
N PHE A 24 -0.45 5.67 2.44
CA PHE A 24 -0.91 4.51 1.67
C PHE A 24 -1.58 3.49 2.57
N ALA A 25 -0.99 3.16 3.73
CA ALA A 25 -1.58 2.22 4.67
C ALA A 25 -2.95 2.66 5.17
N GLN A 26 -3.08 3.92 5.59
CA GLN A 26 -4.36 4.49 6.05
C GLN A 26 -5.42 4.45 4.95
N ARG A 27 -5.08 4.92 3.74
CA ARG A 27 -5.99 4.90 2.59
C ARG A 27 -6.40 3.49 2.21
N TYR A 28 -5.46 2.56 2.21
CA TYR A 28 -5.71 1.16 1.86
C TYR A 28 -6.61 0.47 2.88
N CYS A 29 -6.35 0.64 4.17
CA CYS A 29 -7.15 0.07 5.24
C CYS A 29 -8.58 0.62 5.20
N GLN A 30 -8.73 1.95 5.08
CA GLN A 30 -10.03 2.60 4.94
C GLN A 30 -10.81 2.05 3.73
N LYS A 31 -10.16 1.95 2.57
CA LYS A 31 -10.78 1.44 1.34
C LYS A 31 -11.26 -0.02 1.46
N ASN A 32 -10.56 -0.84 2.22
CA ASN A 32 -10.82 -2.28 2.29
C ASN A 32 -11.52 -2.71 3.59
N ASN A 33 -11.92 -1.76 4.45
CA ASN A 33 -12.43 -2.02 5.79
C ASN A 33 -11.53 -2.96 6.59
N LEU A 34 -10.22 -2.68 6.60
CA LEU A 34 -9.21 -3.48 7.30
C LEU A 34 -8.75 -2.79 8.58
N SER A 35 -8.46 -3.59 9.61
CA SER A 35 -7.69 -3.13 10.76
C SER A 35 -6.25 -2.77 10.33
N PRO A 36 -5.62 -1.75 10.94
CA PRO A 36 -4.20 -1.47 10.74
C PRO A 36 -3.30 -2.71 10.94
N ASP A 37 -3.63 -3.58 11.90
CA ASP A 37 -2.86 -4.78 12.21
C ASP A 37 -2.88 -5.82 11.08
N ASP A 38 -3.92 -5.79 10.23
CA ASP A 38 -4.07 -6.70 9.10
C ASP A 38 -3.38 -6.21 7.82
N PHE A 39 -2.96 -4.94 7.80
CA PHE A 39 -2.43 -4.28 6.61
C PHE A 39 -1.30 -5.09 5.97
N GLN A 40 -0.24 -5.37 6.74
CA GLN A 40 0.96 -6.00 6.23
C GLN A 40 0.65 -7.40 5.70
N ARG A 41 -0.12 -8.19 6.46
CA ARG A 41 -0.54 -9.55 6.09
C ARG A 41 -1.31 -9.56 4.76
N VAL A 42 -2.28 -8.67 4.60
CA VAL A 42 -3.15 -8.61 3.42
C VAL A 42 -2.40 -8.08 2.19
N VAL A 43 -1.61 -7.02 2.35
CA VAL A 43 -0.80 -6.45 1.26
C VAL A 43 0.25 -7.45 0.79
N MET A 44 0.90 -8.16 1.72
CA MET A 44 1.84 -9.22 1.39
C MET A 44 1.16 -10.32 0.57
N ALA A 45 0.03 -10.85 1.02
CA ALA A 45 -0.70 -11.89 0.31
C ALA A 45 -1.14 -11.47 -1.12
N ARG A 46 -1.50 -10.20 -1.32
CA ARG A 46 -1.88 -9.64 -2.64
C ARG A 46 -0.68 -9.30 -3.52
N GLY A 47 0.45 -8.97 -2.91
CA GLY A 47 1.70 -8.62 -3.61
C GLY A 47 2.54 -9.82 -4.04
N LEU A 48 2.45 -10.95 -3.33
CA LEU A 48 3.22 -12.17 -3.61
C LEU A 48 2.92 -12.75 -5.00
N TYR A 49 3.93 -13.38 -5.61
CA TYR A 49 3.70 -14.28 -6.74
C TYR A 49 2.88 -15.51 -6.31
N LEU A 50 2.15 -16.13 -7.24
CA LEU A 50 1.27 -17.25 -6.92
C LEU A 50 2.02 -18.42 -6.26
N PRO A 51 3.20 -18.86 -6.76
CA PRO A 51 3.97 -19.91 -6.10
C PRO A 51 4.38 -19.53 -4.67
N ALA A 52 4.85 -18.29 -4.48
CA ALA A 52 5.25 -17.77 -3.18
C ALA A 52 4.09 -17.75 -2.17
N ARG A 53 2.89 -17.43 -2.65
CA ARG A 53 1.68 -17.40 -1.81
C ARG A 53 1.24 -18.80 -1.37
N LEU A 54 1.34 -19.79 -2.25
CA LEU A 54 0.99 -21.18 -1.94
C LEU A 54 2.02 -21.83 -1.02
N LEU A 55 3.30 -21.58 -1.26
CA LEU A 55 4.41 -22.16 -0.49
C LEU A 55 4.75 -21.37 0.77
N ARG A 56 4.05 -20.27 1.06
CA ARG A 56 4.34 -19.40 2.20
C ARG A 56 4.55 -20.14 3.53
N PRO A 57 3.65 -21.02 4.00
CA PRO A 57 3.85 -21.69 5.29
C PRO A 57 5.11 -22.56 5.30
N VAL A 58 5.43 -23.22 4.19
CA VAL A 58 6.64 -24.04 4.06
C VAL A 58 7.89 -23.16 4.09
N ILE A 59 7.86 -22.03 3.38
CA ILE A 59 8.98 -21.08 3.32
C ILE A 59 9.20 -20.42 4.69
N ASP A 60 8.12 -19.99 5.37
CA ASP A 60 8.20 -19.38 6.70
C ASP A 60 8.76 -20.37 7.74
N TYR A 61 8.49 -21.67 7.60
CA TYR A 61 9.06 -22.71 8.46
C TYR A 61 10.54 -23.01 8.17
N MET A 62 10.88 -23.25 6.89
CA MET A 62 12.23 -23.65 6.48
C MET A 62 13.23 -22.49 6.47
N TRP A 63 12.76 -21.28 6.16
CA TRP A 63 13.57 -20.07 6.03
C TRP A 63 12.81 -18.87 6.63
N PRO A 64 12.75 -18.73 7.97
CA PRO A 64 11.91 -17.74 8.64
C PRO A 64 12.22 -16.28 8.27
N ARG A 65 13.46 -16.01 7.86
CA ARG A 65 13.95 -14.69 7.42
C ARG A 65 13.79 -14.46 5.92
N HIS A 66 13.24 -15.44 5.18
CA HIS A 66 13.12 -15.38 3.74
C HIS A 66 12.31 -14.19 3.28
N PHE A 67 11.31 -13.71 4.02
CA PHE A 67 10.49 -12.55 3.62
C PHE A 67 10.83 -11.24 4.33
N ASP A 68 11.97 -11.13 5.04
CA ASP A 68 12.36 -9.90 5.75
C ASP A 68 12.39 -8.68 4.81
N ALA A 69 13.14 -8.78 3.70
CA ALA A 69 13.21 -7.70 2.71
C ALA A 69 11.85 -7.35 2.06
N ASP A 70 10.94 -8.33 1.98
CA ASP A 70 9.59 -8.12 1.46
C ASP A 70 8.72 -7.37 2.49
N ARG A 71 8.88 -7.67 3.78
CA ARG A 71 8.23 -6.96 4.88
C ARG A 71 8.74 -5.52 4.99
N ASP A 72 10.04 -5.32 4.88
CA ASP A 72 10.67 -3.99 4.92
C ASP A 72 10.18 -3.12 3.77
N PHE A 73 10.10 -3.68 2.56
CA PHE A 73 9.54 -2.97 1.41
C PHE A 73 8.07 -2.62 1.60
N ILE A 74 7.25 -3.51 2.16
CA ILE A 74 5.85 -3.20 2.49
C ILE A 74 5.77 -2.06 3.52
N GLN A 75 6.66 -2.05 4.50
CA GLN A 75 6.71 -1.00 5.52
C GLN A 75 7.14 0.35 4.94
N GLY A 76 8.11 0.36 4.01
CA GLY A 76 8.50 1.57 3.28
C GLY A 76 7.33 2.15 2.48
N ILE A 77 6.66 1.31 1.68
CA ILE A 77 5.51 1.79 0.88
C ILE A 77 4.29 2.17 1.75
N ALA A 78 4.19 1.66 2.98
CA ALA A 78 3.09 1.97 3.91
C ALA A 78 3.02 3.46 4.24
N GLN A 79 4.17 4.14 4.29
CA GLN A 79 4.32 5.53 4.71
C GLN A 79 4.16 6.54 3.57
N LEU A 80 4.06 6.06 2.32
CA LEU A 80 3.92 6.94 1.15
C LEU A 80 2.67 7.80 1.30
N ARG A 81 2.80 9.07 0.94
CA ARG A 81 1.70 10.04 0.88
C ARG A 81 1.29 10.31 -0.55
N HIS A 82 2.14 9.95 -1.51
CA HIS A 82 1.87 10.04 -2.93
C HIS A 82 2.35 8.82 -3.70
N TRP A 83 1.64 8.47 -4.77
CA TRP A 83 1.99 7.29 -5.56
C TRP A 83 3.36 7.40 -6.25
N HIS A 84 3.83 8.61 -6.56
CA HIS A 84 5.11 8.82 -7.26
C HIS A 84 6.32 8.42 -6.41
N GLU A 85 6.19 8.47 -5.08
CA GLU A 85 7.22 8.07 -4.12
C GLU A 85 7.52 6.56 -4.20
N PHE A 86 6.57 5.76 -4.71
CA PHE A 86 6.73 4.31 -4.87
C PHE A 86 7.96 3.93 -5.69
N GLN A 87 8.35 4.74 -6.68
CA GLN A 87 9.48 4.39 -7.55
C GLN A 87 10.81 4.38 -6.80
N TRP A 88 10.94 5.23 -5.78
CA TRP A 88 12.12 5.25 -4.91
C TRP A 88 12.24 3.95 -4.10
N GLU A 89 11.18 3.61 -3.35
CA GLU A 89 11.07 2.38 -2.57
C GLU A 89 11.28 1.12 -3.43
N ALA A 90 10.71 1.11 -4.63
CA ALA A 90 10.83 -0.03 -5.55
C ALA A 90 12.26 -0.20 -6.07
N ASN A 91 13.00 0.89 -6.28
CA ASN A 91 14.41 0.83 -6.66
C ASN A 91 15.23 0.27 -5.51
N GLU A 92 15.06 0.80 -4.30
CA GLU A 92 15.77 0.31 -3.10
C GLU A 92 15.53 -1.18 -2.86
N PHE A 93 14.27 -1.62 -2.93
CA PHE A 93 13.93 -3.05 -2.85
C PHE A 93 14.64 -3.87 -3.94
N THR A 94 14.66 -3.39 -5.18
CA THR A 94 15.28 -4.12 -6.30
C THR A 94 16.79 -4.28 -6.12
N TRP A 95 17.46 -3.27 -5.54
CA TRP A 95 18.90 -3.27 -5.30
C TRP A 95 19.32 -3.93 -3.97
N HIS A 96 18.37 -4.25 -3.10
CA HIS A 96 18.62 -4.89 -1.80
C HIS A 96 19.49 -6.17 -1.95
N PRO A 97 20.55 -6.37 -1.14
CA PRO A 97 21.45 -7.52 -1.25
C PRO A 97 20.71 -8.87 -1.22
N SER A 98 19.70 -8.99 -0.35
CA SER A 98 18.85 -10.18 -0.23
C SER A 98 18.05 -10.52 -1.50
N ASN A 99 17.91 -9.59 -2.45
CA ASN A 99 17.20 -9.81 -3.71
C ASN A 99 18.10 -10.27 -4.87
N LYS A 100 19.41 -10.46 -4.63
CA LYS A 100 20.38 -10.89 -5.65
C LYS A 100 20.50 -12.41 -5.82
N GLY A 101 20.00 -13.21 -4.86
CA GLY A 101 20.14 -14.69 -4.87
C GLY A 101 19.28 -15.43 -5.91
N PRO A 102 19.73 -16.60 -6.41
CA PRO A 102 19.06 -17.34 -7.49
C PRO A 102 17.68 -17.87 -7.12
N ALA A 103 17.47 -18.31 -5.87
CA ALA A 103 16.19 -18.87 -5.41
C ALA A 103 15.01 -17.87 -5.57
N ARG A 104 15.23 -16.60 -5.21
CA ARG A 104 14.23 -15.52 -5.36
C ARG A 104 13.98 -15.15 -6.83
N ARG A 105 15.02 -15.21 -7.67
CA ARG A 105 14.96 -14.81 -9.09
C ARG A 105 14.33 -15.88 -9.98
N VAL A 106 14.68 -17.14 -9.75
CA VAL A 106 14.28 -18.29 -10.59
C VAL A 106 12.89 -18.80 -10.20
N PHE A 107 12.62 -19.03 -8.92
CA PHE A 107 11.34 -19.61 -8.46
C PHE A 107 10.25 -18.56 -8.18
N ARG A 108 10.56 -17.26 -8.36
CA ARG A 108 9.65 -16.14 -8.09
C ARG A 108 9.05 -16.19 -6.68
N LEU A 109 9.80 -16.64 -5.67
CA LEU A 109 9.37 -16.72 -4.27
C LEU A 109 9.43 -15.36 -3.57
N ARG A 110 8.91 -14.30 -4.18
CA ARG A 110 9.02 -12.90 -3.70
C ARG A 110 7.77 -12.08 -4.02
N LEU A 111 7.74 -10.83 -3.56
CA LEU A 111 6.77 -9.84 -4.00
C LEU A 111 6.93 -9.48 -5.48
N SER A 112 5.81 -9.21 -6.13
CA SER A 112 5.77 -8.62 -7.45
C SER A 112 5.67 -7.10 -7.34
N VAL A 113 6.78 -6.40 -7.61
CA VAL A 113 6.81 -4.92 -7.67
C VAL A 113 5.70 -4.37 -8.57
N ARG A 114 5.44 -5.04 -9.71
CA ARG A 114 4.36 -4.67 -10.63
C ARG A 114 2.97 -4.76 -9.98
N ARG A 115 2.71 -5.80 -9.17
CA ARG A 115 1.42 -5.94 -8.46
C ARG A 115 1.28 -4.89 -7.36
N LEU A 116 2.34 -4.65 -6.59
CA LEU A 116 2.34 -3.62 -5.56
C LEU A 116 2.18 -2.22 -6.14
N ARG A 117 2.85 -1.90 -7.26
CA ARG A 117 2.66 -0.64 -7.97
C ARG A 117 1.20 -0.40 -8.35
N ARG A 118 0.52 -1.44 -8.86
CA ARG A 118 -0.91 -1.35 -9.20
C ARG A 118 -1.76 -1.14 -7.96
N LEU A 119 -1.50 -1.84 -6.86
CA LEU A 119 -2.22 -1.67 -5.60
C LEU A 119 -2.08 -0.25 -5.04
N VAL A 120 -0.86 0.27 -5.01
CA VAL A 120 -0.55 1.63 -4.55
C VAL A 120 -1.24 2.67 -5.43
N ARG A 121 -1.06 2.60 -6.75
CA ARG A 121 -1.68 3.52 -7.70
C ARG A 121 -3.20 3.53 -7.57
N ASN A 122 -3.84 2.36 -7.57
CA ASN A 122 -5.30 2.23 -7.47
C ASN A 122 -5.85 2.72 -6.12
N THR A 123 -5.01 2.81 -5.08
CA THR A 123 -5.40 3.33 -3.77
C THR A 123 -5.33 4.85 -3.75
N PHE A 124 -4.34 5.45 -4.42
CA PHE A 124 -4.22 6.90 -4.53
C PHE A 124 -5.20 7.52 -5.54
N GLU A 125 -5.44 6.91 -6.71
CA GLU A 125 -6.33 7.45 -7.75
C GLU A 125 -7.79 7.59 -7.29
N GLN A 126 -8.27 6.69 -6.44
CA GLN A 126 -9.65 6.68 -5.95
C GLN A 126 -9.85 7.54 -4.70
N ALA A 127 -8.76 7.92 -4.03
CA ALA A 127 -8.79 8.75 -2.84
C ALA A 127 -8.55 10.23 -3.15
N ASP A 128 -8.47 10.60 -4.44
CA ASP A 128 -8.50 11.97 -4.90
C ASP A 128 -9.96 12.45 -5.01
N PRO A 129 -10.43 13.40 -4.20
CA PRO A 129 -11.80 13.91 -4.29
C PRO A 129 -12.13 14.52 -5.66
N ALA A 130 -11.12 14.91 -6.46
CA ALA A 130 -11.32 15.38 -7.83
C ALA A 130 -11.68 14.27 -8.83
N SER A 131 -11.43 12.99 -8.51
CA SER A 131 -11.87 11.87 -9.33
C SER A 131 -13.33 11.50 -9.05
N VAL A 132 -13.77 11.59 -7.79
CA VAL A 132 -15.17 11.41 -7.36
C VAL A 132 -16.08 12.48 -7.99
N ARG A 133 -15.70 13.76 -7.93
CA ARG A 133 -16.48 14.85 -8.56
C ARG A 133 -16.57 14.72 -10.08
N ARG A 134 -15.53 14.19 -10.73
CA ARG A 134 -15.54 13.94 -12.19
C ARG A 134 -16.43 12.75 -12.57
N SER A 135 -16.52 11.73 -11.73
CA SER A 135 -17.48 10.63 -11.95
C SER A 135 -18.93 11.05 -11.72
N GLU A 136 -19.19 11.92 -10.75
CA GLU A 136 -20.53 12.50 -10.52
C GLU A 136 -20.95 13.39 -11.68
N ALA A 137 -20.09 14.33 -12.10
CA ALA A 137 -20.36 15.22 -13.24
C ALA A 137 -20.56 14.49 -14.58
N ARG A 138 -19.98 13.30 -14.75
CA ARG A 138 -20.17 12.47 -15.96
C ARG A 138 -21.45 11.62 -15.90
N GLY A 139 -21.96 11.32 -14.70
CA GLY A 139 -23.23 10.60 -14.52
C GLY A 139 -24.47 11.49 -14.70
N GLU A 140 -24.36 12.79 -14.44
CA GLU A 140 -25.47 13.75 -14.59
C GLU A 140 -25.80 14.11 -16.05
N LEU A 141 -24.90 13.87 -17.01
CA LEU A 141 -25.13 14.19 -18.43
C LEU A 141 -25.94 13.13 -19.20
N THR A 142 -26.41 12.08 -18.52
CA THR A 142 -27.13 10.95 -19.13
C THR A 142 -28.55 10.75 -18.57
N LYS A 143 -29.08 11.73 -17.85
CA LYS A 143 -30.50 11.86 -17.50
C LYS A 143 -31.08 13.05 -18.24
#